data_AF-A0A376RMK5-F1
#
_entry.id   AF-A0A376RMK5-F1
#
_cell.length_a   1.000
_cell.length_b   1.000
_cell.length_c   1.000
_cell.angle_alpha   90.00
_cell.angle_beta   90.00
_cell.angle_gamma   90.00
#
_symmetry.space_group_name_H-M   'P 1'
#
loop_
_entity.id
_entity.type
_entity.pdbx_description
1 polymer ?
#
loop_
_entity_poly.entity_id
_entity_poly.type
_entity_poly.pdbx_seq_one_letter_code
_entity_poly.pdbx_strand_id
1 'polypeptide(L)'
;MFKEFGALRIVECWASDVPDGKVTDFRMAVKAEENEEVVFSWIEYPSKEVRDAANQKMMSDPRMKEFGESMPFDGKRMIYGGFESIIDE
;
A
#
# COMPACT_ATOMS: atom_id res chain seq x y z
N MET A 1 -8.54 -6.78 -10.28
CA MET A 1 -9.43 -5.90 -9.49
C MET A 1 -9.00 -4.43 -9.47
N PHE A 2 -7.87 -4.02 -8.87
CA PHE A 2 -7.47 -2.59 -8.89
C PHE A 2 -7.40 -1.99 -10.32
N LYS A 3 -6.83 -2.71 -11.29
CA LYS A 3 -6.85 -2.30 -12.70
C LYS A 3 -8.25 -2.24 -13.32
N GLU A 4 -9.16 -3.13 -12.92
CA GLU A 4 -10.58 -3.07 -13.34
C GLU A 4 -11.26 -1.80 -12.85
N PHE A 5 -10.77 -1.22 -11.74
CA PHE A 5 -11.32 -0.01 -11.14
C PHE A 5 -10.59 1.27 -11.53
N GLY A 6 -9.63 1.19 -12.47
CA GLY A 6 -8.96 2.35 -13.05
C GLY A 6 -7.53 2.61 -12.54
N ALA A 7 -6.94 1.68 -11.78
CA ALA A 7 -5.51 1.73 -11.49
C ALA A 7 -4.69 1.48 -12.77
N LEU A 8 -3.65 2.28 -12.99
CA LEU A 8 -2.71 2.13 -14.10
C LEU A 8 -1.69 1.02 -13.79
N ARG A 9 -1.15 1.08 -12.58
CA ARG A 9 -0.07 0.22 -12.11
C ARG A 9 -0.23 -0.09 -10.63
N ILE A 10 0.22 -1.27 -10.25
CA ILE A 10 0.30 -1.74 -8.87
C ILE A 10 1.72 -2.25 -8.70
N VAL A 11 2.40 -1.81 -7.65
CA VAL A 11 3.79 -2.18 -7.39
C VAL A 11 3.90 -2.58 -5.93
N GLU A 12 4.52 -3.73 -5.70
CA GLU A 12 4.84 -4.27 -4.37
C GLU A 12 6.33 -4.60 -4.38
N CYS A 13 7.08 -4.01 -3.45
CA CYS A 13 8.53 -4.19 -3.35
C CYS A 13 8.87 -4.76 -1.97
N TRP A 14 9.53 -5.93 -1.96
CA TRP A 14 10.08 -6.50 -0.73
C TRP A 14 11.38 -5.79 -0.34
N ALA A 15 11.59 -5.58 0.96
CA ALA A 15 12.84 -5.04 1.49
C ALA A 15 14.06 -5.81 0.96
N SER A 16 15.07 -5.08 0.48
CA SER A 16 16.34 -5.67 -0.01
C SER A 16 17.56 -5.05 0.66
N ASP A 17 17.59 -3.73 0.84
CA ASP A 17 18.64 -2.99 1.52
C ASP A 17 18.00 -1.82 2.27
N VAL A 18 17.46 -2.10 3.47
CA VAL A 18 16.70 -1.14 4.28
C VAL A 18 17.49 -0.87 5.56
N PRO A 19 18.17 0.28 5.69
CA PRO A 19 19.05 0.56 6.81
C PRO A 19 18.27 0.92 8.09
N ASP A 20 18.83 0.54 9.23
CA ASP A 20 18.32 0.95 10.55
C ASP A 20 18.77 2.37 10.92
N GLY A 21 17.82 3.15 11.45
CA GLY A 21 18.04 4.50 11.93
C GLY A 21 18.18 4.59 13.44
N LYS A 22 18.46 5.80 13.94
CA LYS A 22 18.38 6.14 15.39
C LYS A 22 17.25 7.08 15.74
N VAL A 23 16.75 7.83 14.76
CA VAL A 23 15.63 8.78 14.91
C VAL A 23 14.39 8.25 14.20
N THR A 24 14.56 7.79 12.95
CA THR A 24 13.51 7.19 12.11
C THR A 24 14.12 6.25 11.10
N ASP A 25 13.37 5.22 10.71
CA ASP A 25 13.62 4.35 9.56
C ASP A 25 12.31 3.66 9.11
N PHE A 26 12.37 2.88 8.04
CA PHE A 26 11.20 2.20 7.49
C PHE A 26 10.64 1.12 8.42
N ARG A 27 11.48 0.42 9.19
CA ARG A 27 11.02 -0.59 10.16
C ARG A 27 10.28 0.10 11.31
N MET A 28 10.80 1.22 11.81
CA MET A 28 10.14 2.08 12.81
C MET A 28 8.80 2.64 12.31
N ALA A 29 8.72 3.02 11.03
CA ALA A 29 7.51 3.63 10.45
C ALA A 29 6.27 2.72 10.56
N VAL A 30 6.46 1.41 10.45
CA VAL A 30 5.40 0.41 10.60
C VAL A 30 5.52 -0.41 11.89
N LYS A 31 6.44 -0.05 12.79
CA LYS A 31 6.74 -0.82 14.02
C LYS A 31 6.93 -2.31 13.73
N ALA A 32 7.81 -2.63 12.78
CA ALA A 32 8.10 -4.00 12.37
C ALA A 32 8.72 -4.81 13.52
N GLU A 33 8.27 -6.05 13.69
CA GLU A 33 8.83 -7.03 14.64
C GLU A 33 10.03 -7.76 14.02
N GLU A 34 10.79 -8.51 14.83
CA GLU A 34 12.03 -9.18 14.40
C GLU A 34 11.82 -10.19 13.27
N ASN A 35 10.64 -10.82 13.21
CA ASN A 35 10.27 -11.82 12.19
C ASN A 35 9.54 -11.23 10.98
N GLU A 36 9.60 -9.91 10.80
CA GLU A 36 8.87 -9.19 9.75
C GLU A 36 9.80 -8.37 8.86
N GLU A 37 9.39 -8.21 7.61
CA GLU A 37 10.06 -7.39 6.60
C GLU A 37 9.13 -6.29 6.11
N VAL A 38 9.73 -5.15 5.72
CA VAL A 38 8.97 -4.03 5.15
C VAL A 38 8.62 -4.32 3.69
N VAL A 39 7.36 -4.07 3.34
CA VAL A 39 6.92 -3.99 1.94
C VAL A 39 6.65 -2.52 1.62
N PHE A 40 7.28 -2.02 0.56
CA PHE A 40 6.99 -0.70 0.01
C PHE A 40 6.13 -0.85 -1.23
N SER A 41 4.96 -0.23 -1.23
CA SER A 41 4.00 -0.40 -2.31
C SER A 41 3.23 0.86 -2.65
N TRP A 42 2.79 0.92 -3.90
CA TRP A 42 1.94 2.00 -4.38
C TRP A 42 1.05 1.53 -5.53
N ILE A 43 -0.03 2.28 -5.73
CA ILE A 43 -0.97 2.10 -6.83
C ILE A 43 -1.06 3.42 -7.56
N GLU A 44 -0.77 3.39 -8.85
CA GLU A 44 -0.82 4.58 -9.71
C GLU A 44 -2.23 4.73 -10.29
N TYR A 45 -2.75 5.94 -10.25
CA TYR A 45 -4.05 6.30 -10.80
C TYR A 45 -3.91 7.55 -11.68
N PRO A 46 -4.75 7.70 -12.71
CA PRO A 46 -4.68 8.86 -13.61
C PRO A 46 -5.18 10.16 -12.96
N SER A 47 -5.96 10.06 -11.87
CA SER A 47 -6.40 11.22 -11.08
C SER A 47 -6.88 10.79 -9.70
N LYS A 48 -7.03 11.77 -8.79
CA LYS A 48 -7.59 11.55 -7.45
C LYS A 48 -9.04 11.05 -7.51
N GLU A 49 -9.84 11.54 -8.44
CA GLU A 49 -11.25 11.14 -8.62
C GLU A 49 -11.34 9.65 -8.98
N VAL A 50 -10.46 9.18 -9.87
CA VAL A 50 -10.39 7.76 -10.23
C VAL A 50 -9.93 6.92 -9.04
N ARG A 51 -8.91 7.38 -8.30
CA ARG A 51 -8.45 6.71 -7.07
C ARG A 51 -9.56 6.58 -6.02
N ASP A 52 -10.31 7.66 -5.79
CA ASP A 52 -11.40 7.68 -4.80
C ASP A 52 -12.54 6.74 -5.21
N ALA A 53 -12.95 6.77 -6.49
CA ALA A 53 -13.94 5.85 -7.02
C ALA A 53 -13.47 4.39 -6.96
N ALA A 54 -12.19 4.12 -7.23
CA ALA A 54 -11.61 2.78 -7.15
C ALA A 54 -11.62 2.25 -5.71
N ASN A 55 -11.22 3.06 -4.74
CA ASN A 55 -11.21 2.69 -3.33
C ASN A 55 -12.62 2.40 -2.80
N GLN A 56 -13.63 3.20 -3.19
CA GLN A 56 -15.02 2.95 -2.82
C GLN A 56 -15.55 1.62 -3.38
N LYS A 57 -15.23 1.31 -4.64
CA LYS A 57 -15.58 0.01 -5.24
C LYS A 57 -14.86 -1.12 -4.53
N MET A 58 -13.58 -0.94 -4.20
CA MET A 58 -12.79 -1.95 -3.50
C MET A 58 -13.37 -2.31 -2.13
N MET A 59 -13.75 -1.31 -1.34
CA MET A 59 -14.34 -1.54 -0.01
C MET A 59 -15.71 -2.22 -0.05
N SER A 60 -16.46 -2.06 -1.14
CA SER A 60 -17.78 -2.67 -1.32
C SER A 60 -17.74 -3.99 -2.08
N ASP A 61 -16.61 -4.36 -2.69
CA ASP A 61 -16.47 -5.61 -3.45
C ASP A 61 -16.43 -6.82 -2.51
N PRO A 62 -17.33 -7.81 -2.66
CA PRO A 62 -17.33 -9.02 -1.85
C PRO A 62 -16.02 -9.80 -1.90
N ARG A 63 -15.28 -9.74 -3.03
CA ARG A 63 -13.98 -10.42 -3.20
C ARG A 63 -12.91 -9.88 -2.25
N MET A 64 -13.06 -8.64 -1.77
CA MET A 64 -12.14 -8.03 -0.80
C MET A 64 -12.39 -8.47 0.63
N LYS A 65 -13.60 -8.94 0.96
CA LYS A 65 -13.88 -9.45 2.31
C LYS A 65 -13.08 -10.72 2.60
N GLU A 66 -13.05 -11.64 1.64
CA GLU A 66 -12.23 -12.87 1.75
C GLU A 66 -10.73 -12.57 1.83
N PHE A 67 -10.27 -11.51 1.14
CA PHE A 67 -8.88 -11.08 1.18
C PHE A 67 -8.51 -10.43 2.53
N GLY A 68 -9.43 -9.66 3.12
CA GLY A 68 -9.24 -9.04 4.44
C GLY A 68 -9.11 -10.05 5.57
N GLU A 69 -9.87 -11.15 5.52
CA GLU A 69 -9.84 -12.22 6.51
C GLU A 69 -8.54 -13.05 6.47
N SER A 70 -7.83 -13.02 5.33
CA SER A 70 -6.62 -13.80 5.08
C SER A 70 -5.36 -12.94 4.91
N MET A 71 -5.39 -11.68 5.37
CA MET A 71 -4.25 -10.78 5.25
C MET A 71 -3.00 -11.39 5.92
N PRO A 72 -1.90 -11.58 5.19
CA PRO A 72 -0.67 -12.17 5.73
C PRO A 72 0.18 -11.18 6.53
N PHE A 73 -0.38 -10.04 6.94
CA PHE A 73 0.29 -8.97 7.69
C PHE A 73 -0.70 -8.27 8.63
N ASP A 74 -0.18 -7.55 9.64
CA ASP A 74 -1.01 -6.79 10.58
C ASP A 74 -1.48 -5.45 9.99
N GLY A 75 -2.74 -5.41 9.53
CA GLY A 75 -3.36 -4.22 8.96
C GLY A 75 -3.43 -3.00 9.90
N LYS A 76 -3.26 -3.16 11.23
CA LYS A 76 -3.25 -2.02 12.17
C LYS A 76 -1.95 -1.21 12.10
N ARG A 77 -0.87 -1.82 11.61
CA ARG A 77 0.46 -1.21 11.48
C ARG A 77 0.73 -0.70 10.06
N MET A 78 -0.14 -1.04 9.10
CA MET A 78 -0.09 -0.49 7.76
C MET A 78 -0.29 1.03 7.79
N ILE A 79 0.66 1.74 7.17
CA ILE A 79 0.55 3.17 6.90
C ILE A 79 0.05 3.37 5.48
N TYR A 80 -0.92 4.27 5.28
CA TYR A 80 -1.51 4.53 3.97
C TYR A 80 -1.74 6.04 3.78
N GLY A 81 -1.56 6.51 2.55
CA GLY A 81 -1.82 7.89 2.14
C GLY A 81 -2.00 7.98 0.63
N GLY A 82 -2.62 9.08 0.19
CA GLY A 82 -2.70 9.43 -1.22
C GLY A 82 -1.84 10.67 -1.50
N PHE A 83 -1.06 10.64 -2.57
CA PHE A 83 -0.12 11.69 -2.95
C PHE A 83 -0.43 12.16 -4.38
N GLU A 84 -0.24 13.45 -4.62
CA GLU A 84 -0.29 14.04 -5.96
C GLU A 84 1.11 13.96 -6.58
N SER A 85 1.21 13.55 -7.85
CA SER A 85 2.50 13.55 -8.54
C SER A 85 2.93 14.99 -8.83
N ILE A 86 4.15 15.34 -8.40
CA ILE A 86 4.76 16.65 -8.70
C ILE A 86 5.88 16.55 -9.75
N ILE A 87 6.44 15.35 -9.93
CA ILE A 87 7.50 15.01 -10.89
C ILE A 87 7.24 13.57 -11.36
N ASP A 88 7.25 13.37 -12.68
CA ASP A 88 7.13 12.07 -13.34
C ASP A 88 7.92 12.16 -14.66
N GLU A 89 9.12 11.56 -14.71
CA GLU A 89 10.07 11.63 -15.84
C GLU A 89 10.32 10.23 -16.45
#